data_AF-A0A173DZM9-F1
#
_entry.id   AF-A0A173DZM9-F1
#
_cell.length_a   1.000
_cell.length_b   1.000
_cell.length_c   1.000
_cell.angle_alpha   90.00
_cell.angle_beta   90.00
_cell.angle_gamma   90.00
#
_symmetry.space_group_name_H-M   'P 1'
#
loop_
_entity.id
_entity.type
_entity.pdbx_description
1 polymer ?
#
loop_
_entity_poly.entity_id
_entity_poly.type
_entity_poly.pdbx_seq_one_letter_code
_entity_poly.pdbx_strand_id
1 'polypeptide(L)'
;MKFVLHLEHLRHFQRQGSIIFEDLVSSEDCLALEIKLKEFIKTVAKDVQSLRWRKNVFRSVPEVSALVKKRRLAAFAAELIHRPKVSLVGDFWVFPGEKLPESTEDCQLLLCLSGNACGQGVFFVGTYPEQYSAQLQEPALLFIFSSAGIPIQ
;
A
#
# COMPACT_ATOMS: atom_id res chain seq x y z
N MET A 1 18.33 2.75 8.14
CA MET A 1 18.79 3.69 7.09
C MET A 1 17.64 4.59 6.68
N LYS A 2 17.88 5.85 6.32
CA LYS A 2 16.82 6.74 5.78
C LYS A 2 16.66 6.45 4.29
N PHE A 3 15.47 6.04 3.85
CA PHE A 3 15.18 5.91 2.43
C PHE A 3 14.99 7.30 1.81
N VAL A 4 15.59 7.52 0.64
CA VAL A 4 15.51 8.77 -0.13
C VAL A 4 15.27 8.39 -1.59
N LEU A 5 14.34 9.08 -2.25
CA LEU A 5 14.11 8.88 -3.68
C LEU A 5 15.26 9.49 -4.49
N HIS A 6 15.89 8.68 -5.33
CA HIS A 6 16.86 9.14 -6.30
C HIS A 6 16.14 9.77 -7.51
N LEU A 7 16.80 10.70 -8.21
CA LEU A 7 16.24 11.34 -9.40
C LEU A 7 15.82 10.33 -10.48
N GLU A 8 16.57 9.22 -10.62
CA GLU A 8 16.21 8.15 -11.55
C GLU A 8 14.92 7.43 -11.17
N HIS A 9 14.59 7.32 -9.87
CA HIS A 9 13.29 6.78 -9.46
C HIS A 9 12.15 7.68 -9.93
N LEU A 10 12.33 9.00 -9.78
CA LEU A 10 11.35 9.98 -10.23
C LEU A 10 11.18 9.96 -11.75
N ARG A 11 12.29 9.90 -12.50
CA ARG A 11 12.28 9.80 -13.97
C ARG A 11 11.61 8.51 -14.46
N HIS A 12 11.90 7.40 -13.80
CA HIS A 12 11.28 6.11 -14.12
C HIS A 12 9.77 6.18 -13.91
N PHE A 13 9.34 6.67 -12.75
CA PHE A 13 7.92 6.79 -12.42
C PHE A 13 7.17 7.74 -13.37
N GLN A 14 7.76 8.90 -13.71
CA GLN A 14 7.18 9.83 -14.68
C GLN A 14 6.97 9.20 -16.06
N ARG A 15 7.83 8.27 -16.46
CA ARG A 15 7.74 7.60 -17.77
C ARG A 15 6.76 6.43 -17.77
N GLN A 16 6.74 5.64 -16.70
CA GLN A 16 5.98 4.38 -16.65
C GLN A 16 4.65 4.49 -15.89
N GLY A 17 4.45 5.53 -15.09
CA GLY A 17 3.32 5.64 -14.16
C GLY A 17 3.36 4.63 -13.01
N SER A 18 4.47 3.89 -12.85
CA SER A 18 4.68 2.92 -11.77
C SER A 18 6.17 2.73 -11.45
N ILE A 19 6.46 2.23 -10.24
CA ILE A 19 7.81 1.85 -9.80
C ILE A 19 7.72 0.81 -8.68
N ILE A 20 8.65 -0.14 -8.68
CA ILE A 20 8.81 -1.15 -7.62
C ILE A 20 10.00 -0.83 -6.72
N PHE A 21 9.85 -1.08 -5.43
CA PHE A 21 10.93 -1.08 -4.44
C PHE A 21 11.00 -2.45 -3.77
N GLU A 22 12.16 -3.10 -3.80
CA GLU A 22 12.31 -4.47 -3.29
C GLU A 22 12.30 -4.56 -1.76
N ASP A 23 12.82 -3.55 -1.07
CA ASP A 23 12.86 -3.48 0.40
C ASP A 23 12.26 -2.14 0.86
N LEU A 24 10.99 -1.90 0.51
CA LEU A 24 10.30 -0.67 0.93
C LEU A 24 10.02 -0.69 2.44
N VAL A 25 9.62 -1.86 2.93
CA VAL A 25 9.33 -2.13 4.34
C VAL A 25 9.99 -3.43 4.73
N SER A 26 10.65 -3.46 5.89
CA SER A 26 11.29 -4.68 6.37
C SER A 26 10.26 -5.80 6.57
N SER A 27 10.61 -7.03 6.21
CA SER A 27 9.71 -8.18 6.34
C SER A 27 9.15 -8.38 7.75
N GLU A 28 9.90 -8.03 8.81
CA GLU A 28 9.42 -8.07 10.19
C GLU A 28 8.19 -7.15 10.42
N ASP A 29 8.29 -5.88 9.99
CA ASP A 29 7.18 -4.92 10.08
C ASP A 29 5.96 -5.39 9.25
N CYS A 30 6.20 -5.99 8.07
CA CYS A 30 5.16 -6.54 7.21
C CYS A 30 4.42 -7.73 7.84
N LEU A 31 5.17 -8.70 8.37
CA LEU A 31 4.62 -9.88 9.03
C LEU A 31 3.86 -9.50 10.31
N ALA A 32 4.40 -8.56 11.10
CA ALA A 32 3.72 -8.04 12.28
C ALA A 32 2.38 -7.37 11.91
N LEU A 33 2.36 -6.60 10.83
CA LEU A 33 1.12 -5.99 10.32
C LEU A 33 0.12 -7.05 9.85
N GLU A 34 0.59 -8.08 9.13
CA GLU A 34 -0.28 -9.17 8.66
C GLU A 34 -0.93 -9.93 9.83
N ILE A 35 -0.18 -10.18 10.90
CA ILE A 35 -0.70 -10.80 12.13
C ILE A 35 -1.82 -9.92 12.71
N LYS A 36 -1.61 -8.60 12.80
CA LYS A 36 -2.62 -7.66 13.32
C LYS A 36 -3.89 -7.63 12.47
N LEU A 37 -3.75 -7.67 11.14
CA LEU A 37 -4.87 -7.76 10.22
C LEU A 37 -5.66 -9.07 10.39
N LYS A 38 -4.94 -10.20 10.55
CA LYS A 38 -5.55 -11.52 10.82
C LYS A 38 -6.27 -11.54 12.17
N GLU A 39 -5.68 -10.97 13.22
CA GLU A 39 -6.31 -10.81 14.54
C GLU A 39 -7.58 -9.97 14.45
N PHE A 40 -7.51 -8.82 13.79
CA PHE A 40 -8.68 -7.95 13.57
C PHE A 40 -9.82 -8.71 12.92
N ILE A 41 -9.59 -9.34 11.77
CA ILE A 41 -10.63 -10.08 11.06
C ILE A 41 -11.23 -11.20 11.94
N LYS A 42 -10.41 -11.94 12.69
CA LYS A 42 -10.91 -12.98 13.61
C LYS A 42 -11.88 -12.42 14.65
N THR A 43 -11.70 -11.18 15.09
CA THR A 43 -12.55 -10.55 16.11
C THR A 43 -13.85 -9.97 15.55
N VAL A 44 -13.84 -9.42 14.34
CA VAL A 44 -15.00 -8.69 13.78
C VAL A 44 -15.78 -9.46 12.72
N ALA A 45 -15.15 -10.40 12.04
CA ALA A 45 -15.73 -11.06 10.88
C ALA A 45 -16.29 -12.44 11.23
N LYS A 46 -17.60 -12.60 11.01
CA LYS A 46 -18.21 -13.94 10.86
C LYS A 46 -17.82 -14.60 9.52
N ASP A 47 -17.45 -13.78 8.54
CA ASP A 47 -16.98 -14.20 7.22
C ASP A 47 -15.74 -13.37 6.82
N VAL A 48 -14.60 -14.06 6.76
CA VAL A 48 -13.27 -13.51 6.44
C VAL A 48 -13.18 -13.01 5.00
N GLN A 49 -14.00 -13.56 4.09
CA GLN A 49 -13.97 -13.19 2.67
C GLN A 49 -14.73 -11.90 2.39
N SER A 50 -15.56 -11.43 3.33
CA SER A 50 -16.37 -10.23 3.16
C SER A 50 -15.51 -9.00 2.88
N LEU A 51 -15.73 -8.40 1.71
CA LEU A 51 -15.06 -7.17 1.25
C LEU A 51 -15.22 -6.00 2.24
N ARG A 52 -16.29 -6.00 3.04
CA ARG A 52 -16.57 -4.95 4.03
C ARG A 52 -15.47 -4.84 5.08
N TRP A 53 -14.96 -5.96 5.58
CA TRP A 53 -13.96 -5.99 6.65
C TRP A 53 -12.53 -5.79 6.14
N ARG A 54 -12.35 -5.78 4.82
CA ARG A 54 -11.07 -5.62 4.14
C ARG A 54 -10.83 -4.22 3.59
N LYS A 55 -11.85 -3.37 3.56
CA LYS A 55 -11.76 -1.95 3.16
C LYS A 55 -11.53 -1.05 4.36
N ASN A 56 -10.66 -0.05 4.21
CA ASN A 56 -10.41 0.99 5.22
C ASN A 56 -9.98 0.41 6.58
N VAL A 57 -9.16 -0.64 6.55
CA VAL A 57 -8.65 -1.35 7.74
C VAL A 57 -7.79 -0.44 8.60
N PHE A 58 -7.14 0.59 8.05
CA PHE A 58 -6.42 1.60 8.84
C PHE A 58 -7.28 2.30 9.92
N ARG A 59 -8.62 2.30 9.77
CA ARG A 59 -9.54 2.86 10.78
C ARG A 59 -9.70 1.98 12.00
N SER A 60 -9.37 0.70 11.90
CA SER A 60 -9.51 -0.28 12.97
C SER A 60 -8.19 -0.90 13.40
N VAL A 61 -7.18 -0.86 12.53
CA VAL A 61 -5.82 -1.37 12.74
C VAL A 61 -4.85 -0.19 12.67
N PRO A 62 -4.58 0.49 13.80
CA PRO A 62 -3.76 1.72 13.83
C PRO A 62 -2.32 1.50 13.35
N GLU A 63 -1.82 0.26 13.41
CA GLU A 63 -0.52 -0.15 12.91
C GLU A 63 -0.34 0.16 11.41
N VAL A 64 -1.43 0.14 10.63
CA VAL A 64 -1.39 0.53 9.21
C VAL A 64 -0.98 2.00 9.06
N SER A 65 -1.65 2.88 9.81
CA SER A 65 -1.35 4.32 9.78
C SER A 65 0.01 4.63 10.41
N ALA A 66 0.40 3.88 11.45
CA ALA A 66 1.72 3.96 12.05
C ALA A 66 2.83 3.57 11.05
N LEU A 67 2.62 2.52 10.25
CA LEU A 67 3.55 2.10 9.21
C LEU A 67 3.73 3.17 8.13
N VAL A 68 2.61 3.71 7.62
CA VAL A 68 2.63 4.80 6.61
C VAL A 68 3.42 6.01 7.10
N LYS A 69 3.24 6.39 8.37
CA LYS A 69 3.99 7.49 9.01
C LYS A 69 5.47 7.12 9.23
N LYS A 70 5.76 5.96 9.82
CA LYS A 70 7.12 5.46 10.13
C LYS A 70 7.99 5.38 8.88
N ARG A 71 7.41 4.88 7.77
CA ARG A 71 8.10 4.68 6.48
C ARG A 71 7.95 5.85 5.52
N ARG A 72 7.27 6.93 5.95
CA ARG A 72 7.03 8.14 5.15
C ARG A 72 6.40 7.85 3.77
N LEU A 73 5.55 6.83 3.67
CA LEU A 73 5.01 6.35 2.40
C LEU A 73 4.18 7.42 1.68
N ALA A 74 3.42 8.22 2.42
CA ALA A 74 2.69 9.36 1.87
C ALA A 74 3.62 10.46 1.30
N ALA A 75 4.80 10.67 1.91
CA ALA A 75 5.76 11.63 1.37
C ALA A 75 6.38 11.12 0.06
N PHE A 76 6.70 9.82 -0.01
CA PHE A 76 7.19 9.21 -1.25
C PHE A 76 6.16 9.26 -2.37
N ALA A 77 4.90 8.94 -2.06
CA ALA A 77 3.81 9.10 -3.00
C ALA A 77 3.77 10.55 -3.52
N ALA A 78 3.71 11.55 -2.63
CA ALA A 78 3.68 12.97 -3.01
C ALA A 78 4.86 13.38 -3.92
N GLU A 79 6.08 12.94 -3.59
CA GLU A 79 7.28 13.20 -4.39
C GLU A 79 7.21 12.56 -5.79
N LEU A 80 6.72 11.31 -5.89
CA LEU A 80 6.58 10.61 -7.17
C LEU A 80 5.60 11.29 -8.13
N ILE A 81 4.48 11.80 -7.61
CA ILE A 81 3.43 12.48 -8.40
C ILE A 81 3.54 14.01 -8.44
N HIS A 82 4.64 14.59 -7.95
CA HIS A 82 4.87 16.04 -7.94
C HIS A 82 3.76 16.85 -7.24
N ARG A 83 3.24 16.34 -6.12
CA ARG A 83 2.27 17.03 -5.27
C ARG A 83 2.95 17.57 -4.00
N PRO A 84 2.49 18.71 -3.45
CA PRO A 84 3.06 19.24 -2.21
C PRO A 84 2.81 18.32 -1.00
N LYS A 85 1.67 17.63 -0.98
CA LYS A 85 1.29 16.67 0.05
C LYS A 85 0.19 15.74 -0.46
N VAL A 86 0.19 14.50 0.02
CA VAL A 86 -0.95 13.58 -0.05
C VAL A 86 -1.22 12.98 1.32
N SER A 87 -2.42 12.44 1.49
CA SER A 87 -2.86 11.71 2.69
C SER A 87 -3.40 10.34 2.32
N LEU A 88 -3.29 9.37 3.23
CA LEU A 88 -3.99 8.09 3.10
C LEU A 88 -5.49 8.33 3.22
N VAL A 89 -6.25 8.02 2.17
CA VAL A 89 -7.72 8.19 2.14
C VAL A 89 -8.46 6.85 2.15
N GLY A 90 -7.78 5.79 1.74
CA GLY A 90 -8.32 4.44 1.71
C GLY A 90 -7.22 3.39 1.76
N ASP A 91 -7.58 2.20 2.19
CA ASP A 91 -6.78 1.00 2.00
C ASP A 91 -7.68 -0.22 1.73
N PHE A 92 -7.06 -1.28 1.22
CA PHE A 92 -7.74 -2.54 0.96
C PHE A 92 -6.82 -3.72 1.18
N TRP A 93 -7.22 -4.66 2.04
CA TRP A 93 -6.48 -5.90 2.25
C TRP A 93 -6.80 -6.92 1.16
N VAL A 94 -5.79 -7.23 0.36
CA VAL A 94 -5.83 -8.06 -0.85
C VAL A 94 -5.40 -9.48 -0.51
N PHE A 95 -6.21 -10.46 -0.90
CA PHE A 95 -5.84 -11.87 -0.79
C PHE A 95 -5.20 -12.37 -2.10
N PRO A 96 -4.36 -13.42 -2.02
CA PRO A 96 -3.75 -14.04 -3.20
C PRO A 96 -4.73 -14.33 -4.33
N GLY A 97 -4.38 -13.90 -5.54
CA GLY A 97 -5.14 -14.13 -6.77
C GLY A 97 -6.33 -13.19 -6.98
N GLU A 98 -6.59 -12.26 -6.06
CA GLU A 98 -7.68 -11.30 -6.22
C GLU A 98 -7.34 -10.16 -7.17
N LYS A 99 -8.37 -9.63 -7.83
CA LYS A 99 -8.26 -8.38 -8.60
C LYS A 99 -8.27 -7.20 -7.65
N LEU A 100 -7.40 -6.24 -7.92
CA LEU A 100 -7.38 -4.98 -7.19
C LEU A 100 -8.62 -4.14 -7.52
N PRO A 101 -9.18 -3.42 -6.54
CA PRO A 101 -10.23 -2.45 -6.80
C PRO A 101 -9.67 -1.30 -7.65
N GLU A 102 -10.47 -0.82 -8.61
CA GLU A 102 -10.14 0.39 -9.36
C GLU A 102 -10.18 1.62 -8.42
N SER A 103 -9.24 2.54 -8.63
CA SER A 103 -9.21 3.82 -7.93
C SER A 103 -8.74 4.90 -8.90
N THR A 104 -9.37 6.08 -8.78
CA THR A 104 -9.07 7.28 -9.57
C THR A 104 -8.29 8.32 -8.75
N GLU A 105 -7.77 7.92 -7.59
CA GLU A 105 -7.00 8.80 -6.71
C GLU A 105 -5.59 9.04 -7.26
N ASP A 106 -4.90 10.04 -6.68
CA ASP A 106 -3.65 10.55 -7.24
C ASP A 106 -2.53 9.49 -7.29
N CYS A 107 -2.43 8.59 -6.31
CA CYS A 107 -1.40 7.55 -6.27
C CYS A 107 -1.83 6.36 -5.40
N GLN A 108 -1.47 5.15 -5.82
CA GLN A 108 -1.67 3.93 -5.04
C GLN A 108 -0.33 3.26 -4.71
N LEU A 109 -0.31 2.47 -3.64
CA LEU A 109 0.81 1.62 -3.26
C LEU A 109 0.30 0.22 -2.92
N LEU A 110 0.77 -0.81 -3.61
CA LEU A 110 0.59 -2.20 -3.19
C LEU A 110 1.80 -2.66 -2.38
N LEU A 111 1.60 -3.08 -1.13
CA LEU A 111 2.65 -3.59 -0.25
C LEU A 111 2.44 -5.08 0.02
N CYS A 112 3.40 -5.93 -0.34
CA CYS A 112 3.37 -7.35 -0.02
C CYS A 112 3.70 -7.58 1.46
N LEU A 113 2.82 -8.30 2.16
CA LEU A 113 2.89 -8.49 3.62
C LEU A 113 3.60 -9.78 4.04
N SER A 114 3.62 -10.79 3.17
CA SER A 114 4.24 -12.10 3.42
C SER A 114 4.58 -12.76 2.09
N GLY A 115 5.35 -13.86 2.13
CA GLY A 115 5.79 -14.57 0.92
C GLY A 115 7.19 -14.14 0.45
N ASN A 116 7.50 -14.46 -0.81
CA ASN A 116 8.80 -14.19 -1.43
C ASN A 116 8.98 -12.70 -1.74
N ALA A 117 7.90 -11.97 -1.98
CA ALA A 117 7.90 -10.52 -2.20
C ALA A 117 7.64 -9.74 -0.91
N CYS A 118 7.72 -10.35 0.27
CA CYS A 118 7.46 -9.68 1.54
C CYS A 118 8.33 -8.41 1.72
N GLY A 119 7.68 -7.26 1.89
CA GLY A 119 8.37 -5.97 2.01
C GLY A 119 8.51 -5.20 0.69
N GLN A 120 8.23 -5.85 -0.44
CA GLN A 120 8.17 -5.18 -1.74
C GLN A 120 6.96 -4.25 -1.80
N GLY A 121 7.19 -3.08 -2.37
CA GLY A 121 6.15 -2.08 -2.58
C GLY A 121 6.12 -1.57 -4.01
N VAL A 122 4.95 -1.56 -4.63
CA VAL A 122 4.72 -1.02 -5.97
C VAL A 122 3.89 0.24 -5.86
N PHE A 123 4.49 1.39 -6.18
CA PHE A 123 3.74 2.63 -6.38
C PHE A 123 3.25 2.70 -7.82
N PHE A 124 2.02 3.18 -8.03
CA PHE A 124 1.43 3.32 -9.36
C PHE A 124 0.33 4.38 -9.39
N VAL A 125 -0.06 4.78 -10.60
CA VAL A 125 -1.24 5.63 -10.87
C VAL A 125 -2.17 4.88 -11.83
N GLY A 126 -3.47 4.88 -11.53
CA GLY A 126 -4.48 4.26 -12.38
C GLY A 126 -4.54 2.74 -12.20
N THR A 127 -4.46 2.00 -13.30
CA THR A 127 -4.54 0.53 -13.28
C THR A 127 -3.23 -0.08 -12.80
N TYR A 128 -3.33 -1.16 -12.02
CA TYR A 128 -2.15 -1.88 -11.56
C TYR A 128 -1.34 -2.45 -12.75
N PRO A 129 -0.03 -2.22 -12.79
CA PRO A 129 0.81 -2.64 -13.93
C PRO A 129 0.98 -4.17 -13.98
N GLU A 130 0.64 -4.78 -15.13
CA GLU A 130 0.67 -6.23 -15.32
C GLU A 130 2.06 -6.86 -15.14
N GLN A 131 3.12 -6.11 -15.41
CA GLN A 131 4.51 -6.53 -15.20
C GLN A 131 4.84 -6.91 -13.74
N TYR A 132 4.01 -6.46 -12.79
CA TYR A 132 4.11 -6.71 -11.35
C TYR A 132 2.97 -7.64 -10.86
N SER A 133 2.34 -8.40 -11.76
CA SER A 133 1.22 -9.29 -11.43
C SER A 133 1.59 -10.44 -10.48
N ALA A 134 2.86 -10.84 -10.43
CA ALA A 134 3.34 -11.87 -9.52
C ALA A 134 3.10 -11.52 -8.04
N GLN A 135 3.18 -10.24 -7.67
CA GLN A 135 2.89 -9.78 -6.30
C GLN A 135 1.42 -9.98 -5.88
N LEU A 136 0.50 -10.08 -6.84
CA LEU A 136 -0.91 -10.37 -6.56
C LEU A 136 -1.13 -11.82 -6.13
N GLN A 137 -0.13 -12.70 -6.24
CA GLN A 137 -0.20 -14.07 -5.73
C GLN A 137 0.13 -14.16 -4.23
N GLU A 138 0.45 -13.04 -3.59
CA GLU A 138 0.80 -12.97 -2.17
C GLU A 138 -0.16 -12.04 -1.41
N PRO A 139 -0.36 -12.25 -0.09
CA PRO A 139 -1.14 -11.35 0.73
C PRO A 139 -0.54 -9.94 0.70
N ALA A 140 -1.34 -8.95 0.35
CA ALA A 140 -0.87 -7.58 0.16
C ALA A 140 -1.85 -6.55 0.71
N LEU A 141 -1.35 -5.36 1.06
CA LEU A 141 -2.17 -4.22 1.46
C LEU A 141 -2.05 -3.13 0.40
N LEU A 142 -3.19 -2.77 -0.19
CA LEU A 142 -3.28 -1.63 -1.10
C LEU A 142 -3.54 -0.37 -0.29
N PHE A 143 -2.70 0.65 -0.45
CA PHE A 143 -2.88 1.98 0.09
C PHE A 143 -3.29 2.95 -1.02
N ILE A 144 -4.20 3.87 -0.71
CA ILE A 144 -4.73 4.85 -1.66
C ILE A 144 -4.44 6.25 -1.11
N PHE A 145 -3.66 7.02 -1.86
CA PHE A 145 -3.22 8.36 -1.50
C PHE A 145 -3.87 9.43 -2.37
N SER A 146 -4.30 10.52 -1.75
CA SER A 146 -4.95 11.65 -2.41
C SER A 146 -4.43 12.98 -1.90
N SER A 147 -4.29 13.95 -2.80
CA SER A 147 -3.96 15.35 -2.52
C SER A 147 -5.20 16.18 -2.16
N ALA A 148 -6.39 15.75 -2.61
CA ALA A 148 -7.67 16.36 -2.27
C ALA A 148 -8.20 15.90 -0.90
N GLY A 149 -7.72 14.75 -0.41
CA GLY A 149 -8.18 14.14 0.82
C GLY A 149 -7.97 15.01 2.05
N ILE A 150 -9.04 15.19 2.84
CA ILE A 150 -8.89 15.62 4.24
C ILE A 150 -8.11 14.51 4.95
N PRO A 151 -6.93 14.79 5.53
CA PRO A 151 -6.19 13.79 6.28
C PRO A 151 -7.08 13.24 7.39
N ILE A 152 -7.27 11.93 7.43
CA ILE A 152 -7.96 11.30 8.54
C ILE A 152 -7.00 11.36 9.75
N GLN A 153 -7.40 12.15 10.75
CA GLN A 153 -6.64 12.38 11.99
C GLN A 153 -6.67 11.15 12.89
#